data_AF-A0A1C0V6Y4-F1
#
_entry.id   AF-A0A1C0V6Y4-F1
#
_cell.length_a   1.000
_cell.length_b   1.000
_cell.length_c   1.000
_cell.angle_alpha   90.00
_cell.angle_beta   90.00
_cell.angle_gamma   90.00
#
_symmetry.space_group_name_H-M   'P 1'
#
loop_
_entity.id
_entity.type
_entity.pdbx_description
1 polymer ?
#
loop_
_entity_poly.entity_id
_entity_poly.type
_entity_poly.pdbx_seq_one_letter_code
_entity_poly.pdbx_strand_id
1 'polypeptide(L)'
;MEEQADAIAPFAITYSFDYNQFKRPELQSKARTTLGNFLGFVRQTFDGLLESGRALQHVYDDCIAMATDGKKIFAAWLDSPDFGASRYIAKASMEIYAWFKKLPKRVQRLVREKVQNWSVAALRQLTQISTDLVKELVGTGKKTAAQIKAAATSELPTPKANTLYNSKSVLVVRKSDSIALSKAQFAPGVRVIVVEDNMGCTGCRGIIISKWDKTDSDLWWVLLDHTVSMGLETKRLFEPEQLQVEVSTAEITPKQTKLYRTEELYTAAQLEQKIAEALAQQNKEKAEEELGRFVEIRDAALKAATVELQAARAYAQKMAQTKEEVAKKLIETERELGKVRSLQTEKAQLEQRVAQLEKALEDANKNRWSNTFNSQAAKVVNSELEKTITPLMSQVEHLNNVLLLREEELAELQVVNTKQQEEITQLRQLLPLPNIETQESTIIAEFGHIGEQFGWAGWSRQGYRAVNGILHTGINAIAAFVFDLTNSQRH
;
A
#
# COMPACT_ATOMS: atom_id res chain seq x y z
N MET A 1 -24.58 -6.52 -32.29
CA MET A 1 -23.93 -7.11 -31.10
C MET A 1 -22.54 -7.50 -31.54
N GLU A 2 -21.54 -6.69 -31.20
CA GLU A 2 -20.14 -7.07 -31.35
C GLU A 2 -19.60 -7.38 -29.97
N GLU A 3 -19.11 -8.60 -29.83
CA GLU A 3 -18.62 -9.17 -28.58
C GLU A 3 -17.18 -8.69 -28.36
N GLN A 4 -17.01 -7.62 -27.59
CA GLN A 4 -15.67 -7.19 -27.18
C GLN A 4 -15.09 -8.25 -26.25
N ALA A 5 -14.11 -8.99 -26.76
CA ALA A 5 -13.36 -9.97 -26.00
C ALA A 5 -12.62 -9.28 -24.85
N ASP A 6 -13.17 -9.40 -23.64
CA ASP A 6 -12.55 -8.94 -22.41
C ASP A 6 -11.23 -9.70 -22.20
N ALA A 7 -10.11 -9.02 -22.44
CA ALA A 7 -8.78 -9.55 -22.20
C ALA A 7 -8.54 -9.58 -20.68
N ILE A 8 -8.96 -10.67 -20.03
CA ILE A 8 -8.84 -10.88 -18.59
C ILE A 8 -7.37 -10.79 -18.17
N ALA A 9 -6.96 -9.64 -17.64
CA ALA A 9 -5.66 -9.47 -17.02
C ALA A 9 -5.59 -10.40 -15.78
N PRO A 10 -4.50 -11.16 -15.57
CA PRO A 10 -4.45 -12.23 -14.55
C PRO A 10 -4.29 -11.73 -13.10
N PHE A 11 -4.67 -10.48 -12.83
CA PHE A 11 -4.66 -9.84 -11.52
C PHE A 11 -5.73 -8.74 -11.49
N ALA A 12 -6.57 -8.74 -10.46
CA ALA A 12 -7.53 -7.67 -10.24
C ALA A 12 -6.78 -6.39 -9.81
N ILE A 13 -6.71 -5.41 -10.71
CA ILE A 13 -6.05 -4.13 -10.43
C ILE A 13 -7.04 -3.25 -9.67
N THR A 14 -6.78 -3.04 -8.38
CA THR A 14 -7.51 -2.04 -7.59
C THR A 14 -7.04 -0.65 -8.01
N TYR A 15 -7.89 0.08 -8.73
CA TYR A 15 -7.65 1.45 -9.15
C TYR A 15 -7.87 2.43 -7.99
N SER A 16 -6.85 3.22 -7.66
CA SER A 16 -6.89 4.27 -6.64
C SER A 16 -6.90 5.68 -7.23
N PHE A 17 -6.48 5.84 -8.49
CA PHE A 17 -6.64 7.07 -9.24
C PHE A 17 -8.12 7.32 -9.61
N ASP A 18 -8.56 8.57 -9.55
CA ASP A 18 -9.89 8.95 -10.05
C ASP A 18 -9.88 9.07 -11.58
N TYR A 19 -10.21 7.98 -12.26
CA TYR A 19 -10.28 7.95 -13.72
C TYR A 19 -11.31 8.93 -14.31
N ASN A 20 -12.26 9.47 -13.54
CA ASN A 20 -13.19 10.49 -14.04
C ASN A 20 -12.47 11.79 -14.46
N GLN A 21 -11.25 12.03 -13.97
CA GLN A 21 -10.39 13.12 -14.44
C GLN A 21 -10.06 13.02 -15.94
N PHE A 22 -10.02 11.81 -16.50
CA PHE A 22 -10.03 11.63 -17.95
C PHE A 22 -11.46 11.85 -18.48
N LYS A 23 -11.72 13.05 -19.01
CA LYS A 23 -13.04 13.52 -19.44
C LYS A 23 -13.76 12.66 -20.50
N ARG A 24 -13.10 11.68 -21.13
CA ARG A 24 -13.69 10.77 -22.13
C ARG A 24 -13.61 9.31 -21.66
N PRO A 25 -14.69 8.52 -21.75
CA PRO A 25 -14.69 7.10 -21.40
C PRO A 25 -13.65 6.27 -22.19
N GLU A 26 -13.42 6.62 -23.45
CA GLU A 26 -12.38 5.99 -24.29
C GLU A 26 -10.98 6.12 -23.67
N LEU A 27 -10.63 7.32 -23.19
CA LEU A 27 -9.34 7.60 -22.57
C LEU A 27 -9.22 6.92 -21.20
N GLN A 28 -10.32 6.81 -20.45
CA GLN A 28 -10.37 6.02 -19.21
C GLN A 28 -10.07 4.55 -19.46
N SER A 29 -10.76 3.95 -20.44
CA SER A 29 -10.56 2.56 -20.85
C SER A 29 -9.11 2.34 -21.32
N LYS A 30 -8.64 3.19 -22.26
CA LYS A 30 -7.27 3.15 -22.77
C LYS A 30 -6.21 3.27 -21.67
N ALA A 31 -6.41 4.14 -20.68
CA ALA A 31 -5.51 4.27 -19.53
C ALA A 31 -5.49 3.00 -18.67
N ARG A 32 -6.67 2.44 -18.33
CA ARG A 32 -6.79 1.18 -17.56
C ARG A 32 -6.13 0.00 -18.30
N THR A 33 -6.44 -0.20 -19.58
CA THR A 33 -5.84 -1.26 -20.40
C THR A 33 -4.33 -1.06 -20.56
N THR A 34 -3.86 0.19 -20.73
CA THR A 34 -2.42 0.49 -20.80
C THR A 34 -1.72 0.14 -19.49
N LEU A 35 -2.30 0.47 -18.33
CA LEU A 35 -1.76 0.10 -17.03
C LEU A 35 -1.76 -1.42 -16.82
N GLY A 36 -2.83 -2.13 -17.18
CA GLY A 36 -2.89 -3.59 -17.06
C GLY A 36 -1.86 -4.31 -17.92
N ASN A 37 -1.74 -3.91 -19.19
CA ASN A 37 -0.72 -4.43 -20.11
C ASN A 37 0.70 -4.10 -19.63
N PHE A 38 0.91 -2.88 -19.13
CA PHE A 38 2.18 -2.44 -18.54
C PHE A 38 2.58 -3.33 -17.35
N LEU A 39 1.71 -3.51 -16.35
CA LEU A 39 1.98 -4.36 -15.18
C LEU A 39 2.24 -5.82 -15.57
N GLY A 40 1.59 -6.33 -16.63
CA GLY A 40 1.82 -7.67 -17.16
C GLY A 40 3.16 -7.85 -17.89
N PHE A 41 3.64 -6.84 -18.62
CA PHE A 41 4.77 -7.00 -19.55
C PHE A 41 6.15 -6.55 -19.02
N VAL A 42 6.18 -5.66 -18.01
CA VAL A 42 7.28 -4.76 -17.63
C VAL A 42 8.67 -5.36 -17.29
N ARG A 43 8.88 -6.69 -17.40
CA ARG A 43 10.11 -7.37 -16.96
C ARG A 43 10.85 -8.23 -17.98
N GLN A 44 10.35 -8.44 -19.21
CA GLN A 44 10.90 -9.48 -20.08
C GLN A 44 11.86 -9.01 -21.19
N THR A 45 11.57 -7.94 -21.94
CA THR A 45 12.40 -7.55 -23.11
C THR A 45 12.49 -6.03 -23.33
N PHE A 46 13.49 -5.60 -24.10
CA PHE A 46 13.64 -4.20 -24.54
C PHE A 46 12.50 -3.77 -25.47
N ASP A 47 12.07 -4.62 -26.40
CA ASP A 47 10.93 -4.29 -27.26
C ASP A 47 9.62 -4.13 -26.46
N GLY A 48 9.45 -4.90 -25.37
CA GLY A 48 8.37 -4.71 -24.41
C GLY A 48 8.42 -3.38 -23.68
N LEU A 49 9.62 -2.91 -23.33
CA LEU A 49 9.84 -1.60 -22.72
C LEU A 49 9.56 -0.46 -23.71
N LEU A 50 9.92 -0.63 -24.99
CA LEU A 50 9.59 0.31 -26.06
C LEU A 50 8.07 0.36 -26.31
N GLU A 51 7.39 -0.79 -26.31
CA GLU A 51 5.94 -0.86 -26.49
C GLU A 51 5.20 -0.21 -25.32
N SER A 52 5.63 -0.50 -24.09
CA SER A 52 5.15 0.15 -22.87
C SER A 52 5.32 1.67 -22.92
N GLY A 53 6.51 2.14 -23.31
CA GLY A 53 6.81 3.56 -23.46
C GLY A 53 5.98 4.23 -24.56
N ARG A 54 5.74 3.53 -25.67
CA ARG A 54 4.85 3.97 -26.77
C ARG A 54 3.41 4.12 -26.32
N ALA A 55 2.87 3.13 -25.61
CA ALA A 55 1.49 3.16 -25.12
C ALA A 55 1.28 4.30 -24.10
N LEU A 56 2.20 4.46 -23.15
CA LEU A 56 2.18 5.57 -22.19
C LEU A 56 2.31 6.93 -22.87
N GLN A 57 3.18 7.07 -23.88
CA GLN A 57 3.29 8.29 -24.68
C GLN A 57 1.98 8.61 -25.42
N HIS A 58 1.30 7.60 -25.98
CA HIS A 58 0.03 7.79 -26.68
C HIS A 58 -1.09 8.23 -25.73
N VAL A 59 -1.11 7.78 -24.47
CA VAL A 59 -2.03 8.28 -23.44
C VAL A 59 -1.68 9.72 -23.05
N TYR A 60 -0.40 10.09 -22.95
CA TYR A 60 0.03 11.47 -22.71
C TYR A 60 -0.39 12.42 -23.85
N ASP A 61 -0.17 12.01 -25.10
CA ASP A 61 -0.51 12.79 -26.29
C ASP A 61 -2.03 13.03 -26.36
N ASP A 62 -2.86 11.99 -26.10
CA ASP A 62 -4.32 12.12 -25.98
C ASP A 62 -4.73 13.08 -24.87
N CYS A 63 -4.12 12.98 -23.69
CA CYS A 63 -4.43 13.87 -22.56
C CYS A 63 -4.24 15.33 -22.95
N ILE A 64 -3.14 15.66 -23.63
CA ILE A 64 -2.86 17.02 -24.12
C ILE A 64 -3.86 17.44 -25.19
N ALA A 65 -4.20 16.56 -26.13
CA ALA A 65 -5.14 16.87 -27.20
C ALA A 65 -6.58 17.09 -26.70
N MET A 66 -6.97 16.44 -25.59
CA MET A 66 -8.36 16.41 -25.11
C MET A 66 -8.63 17.30 -23.88
N ALA A 67 -7.62 17.82 -23.19
CA ALA A 67 -7.81 18.67 -22.01
C ALA A 67 -6.72 19.75 -21.84
N THR A 68 -7.13 20.96 -21.48
CA THR A 68 -6.24 22.08 -21.11
C THR A 68 -5.26 21.72 -20.00
N ASP A 69 -5.72 20.95 -19.01
CA ASP A 69 -4.92 20.45 -17.89
C ASP A 69 -4.39 19.03 -18.13
N GLY A 70 -4.44 18.51 -19.36
CA GLY A 70 -4.06 17.15 -19.73
C GLY A 70 -2.67 16.73 -19.23
N LYS A 71 -1.69 17.64 -19.27
CA LYS A 71 -0.35 17.41 -18.71
C LYS A 71 -0.37 17.14 -17.20
N LYS A 72 -1.22 17.86 -16.45
CA LYS A 72 -1.37 17.68 -14.99
C LYS A 72 -2.09 16.37 -14.69
N ILE A 73 -3.17 16.07 -15.43
CA ILE A 73 -3.95 14.83 -15.28
C ILE A 73 -3.06 13.60 -15.53
N PHE A 74 -2.29 13.59 -16.63
CA PHE A 74 -1.36 12.50 -16.91
C PHE A 74 -0.27 12.38 -15.84
N ALA A 75 0.30 13.49 -15.37
CA ALA A 75 1.31 13.47 -14.30
C ALA A 75 0.72 12.90 -13.00
N ALA A 76 -0.48 13.33 -12.60
CA ALA A 76 -1.18 12.82 -11.43
C ALA A 76 -1.52 11.33 -11.54
N TRP A 77 -1.91 10.86 -12.74
CA TRP A 77 -2.12 9.43 -13.00
C TRP A 77 -0.81 8.63 -12.89
N LEU A 78 0.28 9.12 -13.48
CA LEU A 78 1.59 8.46 -13.43
C LEU A 78 2.21 8.46 -12.01
N ASP A 79 1.93 9.49 -11.21
CA ASP A 79 2.33 9.57 -9.80
C ASP A 79 1.30 8.98 -8.82
N SER A 80 0.24 8.35 -9.32
CA SER A 80 -0.75 7.63 -8.50
C SER A 80 -0.18 6.36 -7.86
N PRO A 81 -0.83 5.82 -6.80
CA PRO A 81 -0.49 4.51 -6.24
C PRO A 81 -0.66 3.34 -7.20
N ASP A 82 -1.48 3.47 -8.26
CA ASP A 82 -1.80 2.41 -9.23
C ASP A 82 -0.55 1.79 -9.89
N PHE A 83 0.49 2.61 -10.13
CA PHE A 83 1.78 2.14 -10.67
C PHE A 83 2.69 1.52 -9.61
N GLY A 84 2.44 1.76 -8.32
CA GLY A 84 3.24 1.27 -7.19
C GLY A 84 4.75 1.40 -7.40
N ALA A 85 5.49 0.32 -7.09
CA ALA A 85 6.94 0.24 -7.27
C ALA A 85 7.39 0.26 -8.75
N SER A 86 6.49 0.08 -9.71
CA SER A 86 6.82 0.08 -11.15
C SER A 86 6.82 1.47 -11.80
N ARG A 87 6.42 2.51 -11.05
CA ARG A 87 6.42 3.93 -11.49
C ARG A 87 7.73 4.40 -12.12
N TYR A 88 8.88 3.99 -11.57
CA TYR A 88 10.18 4.37 -12.11
C TYR A 88 10.41 3.76 -13.52
N ILE A 89 9.86 2.57 -13.78
CA ILE A 89 9.93 1.89 -15.07
C ILE A 89 9.00 2.58 -16.07
N ALA A 90 7.83 3.05 -15.63
CA ALA A 90 6.91 3.80 -16.48
C ALA A 90 7.59 5.09 -16.99
N LYS A 91 8.16 5.88 -16.07
CA LYS A 91 8.93 7.09 -16.40
C LYS A 91 10.14 6.77 -17.31
N ALA A 92 10.93 5.74 -16.98
CA ALA A 92 12.08 5.33 -17.80
C ALA A 92 11.69 4.79 -19.19
N SER A 93 10.56 4.09 -19.33
CA SER A 93 10.11 3.53 -20.61
C SER A 93 9.73 4.63 -21.61
N MET A 94 9.07 5.70 -21.14
CA MET A 94 8.78 6.89 -21.95
C MET A 94 10.07 7.61 -22.36
N GLU A 95 11.01 7.83 -21.42
CA GLU A 95 12.33 8.42 -21.72
C GLU A 95 13.09 7.61 -22.79
N ILE A 96 13.14 6.28 -22.63
CA ILE A 96 13.84 5.36 -23.54
C ILE A 96 13.14 5.30 -24.90
N TYR A 97 11.81 5.27 -24.96
CA TYR A 97 11.06 5.33 -26.22
C TYR A 97 11.33 6.63 -26.99
N ALA A 98 11.26 7.77 -26.29
CA ALA A 98 11.49 9.10 -26.88
C ALA A 98 12.94 9.30 -27.37
N TRP A 99 13.93 8.71 -26.69
CA TRP A 99 15.32 8.63 -27.16
C TRP A 99 15.46 7.70 -28.36
N PHE A 100 14.96 6.46 -28.26
CA PHE A 100 15.13 5.43 -29.29
C PHE A 100 14.56 5.88 -30.64
N LYS A 101 13.39 6.54 -30.63
CA LYS A 101 12.74 7.09 -31.83
C LYS A 101 13.61 8.13 -32.58
N LYS A 102 14.52 8.81 -31.88
CA LYS A 102 15.44 9.81 -32.46
C LYS A 102 16.73 9.22 -33.03
N LEU A 103 17.07 7.97 -32.70
CA LEU A 103 18.28 7.32 -33.20
C LEU A 103 18.18 7.01 -34.70
N PRO A 104 19.30 7.01 -35.46
CA PRO A 104 19.31 6.55 -36.85
C PRO A 104 18.87 5.09 -36.98
N LYS A 105 18.15 4.72 -38.06
CA LYS A 105 17.60 3.36 -38.28
C LYS A 105 18.63 2.23 -38.11
N ARG A 106 19.89 2.45 -38.52
CA ARG A 106 21.00 1.47 -38.35
C ARG A 106 21.35 1.24 -36.87
N VAL A 107 21.33 2.29 -36.05
CA VAL A 107 21.58 2.23 -34.61
C VAL A 107 20.38 1.63 -33.88
N GLN A 108 19.15 2.00 -34.26
CA GLN A 108 17.93 1.38 -33.72
C GLN A 108 17.95 -0.15 -33.85
N ARG A 109 18.36 -0.67 -35.02
CA ARG A 109 18.48 -2.11 -35.26
C ARG A 109 19.54 -2.76 -34.34
N LEU A 110 20.76 -2.19 -34.31
CA LEU A 110 21.84 -2.67 -33.44
C LEU A 110 21.44 -2.70 -31.96
N VAL A 111 20.78 -1.64 -31.49
CA VAL A 111 20.27 -1.56 -30.11
C VAL A 111 19.25 -2.68 -29.87
N ARG A 112 18.21 -2.83 -30.69
CA ARG A 112 17.23 -3.92 -30.53
C ARG A 112 17.87 -5.32 -30.53
N GLU A 113 18.83 -5.59 -31.41
CA GLU A 113 19.47 -6.91 -31.48
C GLU A 113 20.29 -7.25 -30.22
N LYS A 114 20.90 -6.25 -29.57
CA LYS A 114 21.91 -6.47 -28.52
C LYS A 114 21.46 -6.13 -27.10
N VAL A 115 20.41 -5.31 -26.91
CA VAL A 115 20.01 -4.83 -25.58
C VAL A 115 18.76 -5.50 -24.97
N GLN A 116 18.16 -6.50 -25.63
CA GLN A 116 16.91 -7.14 -25.19
C GLN A 116 16.83 -7.47 -23.70
N ASN A 117 17.91 -8.02 -23.14
CA ASN A 117 17.97 -8.51 -21.76
C ASN A 117 18.81 -7.59 -20.84
N TRP A 118 18.93 -6.29 -21.16
CA TRP A 118 19.62 -5.30 -20.32
C TRP A 118 18.67 -4.75 -19.24
N SER A 119 19.22 -4.26 -18.13
CA SER A 119 18.40 -3.66 -17.08
C SER A 119 17.90 -2.28 -17.48
N VAL A 120 16.68 -1.90 -17.05
CA VAL A 120 16.08 -0.57 -17.29
C VAL A 120 17.02 0.56 -16.86
N ALA A 121 17.74 0.39 -15.73
CA ALA A 121 18.73 1.36 -15.27
C ALA A 121 19.93 1.52 -16.24
N ALA A 122 20.40 0.44 -16.87
CA ALA A 122 21.47 0.51 -17.87
C ALA A 122 20.96 1.16 -19.18
N LEU A 123 19.77 0.75 -19.64
CA LEU A 123 19.11 1.34 -20.81
C LEU A 123 18.86 2.85 -20.63
N ARG A 124 18.50 3.29 -19.42
CA ARG A 124 18.34 4.71 -19.07
C ARG A 124 19.65 5.48 -19.07
N GLN A 125 20.80 4.83 -18.87
CA GLN A 125 22.10 5.50 -19.05
C GLN A 125 22.48 5.62 -20.55
N LEU A 126 22.04 4.71 -21.42
CA LEU A 126 22.23 4.84 -22.87
C LEU A 126 21.52 6.08 -23.45
N THR A 127 20.46 6.58 -22.81
CA THR A 127 19.76 7.81 -23.27
C THR A 127 20.56 9.10 -23.01
N GLN A 128 21.61 9.03 -22.19
CA GLN A 128 22.40 10.17 -21.70
C GLN A 128 23.75 10.33 -22.42
N ILE A 129 24.08 9.44 -23.37
CA ILE A 129 25.36 9.40 -24.07
C ILE A 129 25.24 9.66 -25.57
N SER A 130 26.36 9.98 -26.23
CA SER A 130 26.41 10.23 -27.67
C SER A 130 26.06 8.97 -28.49
N THR A 131 25.48 9.17 -29.67
CA THR A 131 25.03 8.06 -30.55
C THR A 131 26.20 7.18 -31.01
N ASP A 132 27.41 7.70 -31.07
CA ASP A 132 28.60 6.92 -31.42
C ASP A 132 29.09 6.05 -30.25
N LEU A 133 29.10 6.58 -29.02
CA LEU A 133 29.40 5.80 -27.81
C LEU A 133 28.35 4.70 -27.57
N VAL A 134 27.09 4.93 -27.94
CA VAL A 134 26.04 3.87 -27.93
C VAL A 134 26.43 2.71 -28.85
N LYS A 135 26.91 2.96 -30.08
CA LYS A 135 27.30 1.89 -31.01
C LYS A 135 28.41 1.02 -30.43
N GLU A 136 29.42 1.65 -29.84
CA GLU A 136 30.57 0.98 -29.23
C GLU A 136 30.18 0.15 -27.99
N LEU A 137 29.48 0.76 -27.03
CA LEU A 137 29.08 0.10 -25.79
C LEU A 137 28.10 -1.05 -26.03
N VAL A 138 27.18 -0.91 -26.98
CA VAL A 138 26.22 -1.95 -27.35
C VAL A 138 26.90 -3.08 -28.15
N GLY A 139 27.92 -2.76 -28.97
CA GLY A 139 28.73 -3.74 -29.68
C GLY A 139 29.55 -4.64 -28.75
N THR A 140 30.03 -4.12 -27.63
CA THR A 140 30.87 -4.85 -26.66
C THR A 140 30.07 -5.64 -25.60
N GLY A 141 28.80 -5.97 -25.87
CA GLY A 141 27.97 -6.83 -25.03
C GLY A 141 27.37 -6.15 -23.80
N LYS A 142 26.68 -6.95 -22.95
CA LYS A 142 25.84 -6.45 -21.84
C LYS A 142 26.64 -5.62 -20.83
N LYS A 143 26.23 -4.37 -20.62
CA LYS A 143 26.81 -3.45 -19.62
C LYS A 143 25.87 -3.19 -18.44
N THR A 144 26.45 -2.82 -17.30
CA THR A 144 25.73 -2.27 -16.16
C THR A 144 25.59 -0.74 -16.26
N ALA A 145 24.65 -0.14 -15.52
CA ALA A 145 24.48 1.31 -15.48
C ALA A 145 25.76 2.04 -15.04
N ALA A 146 26.50 1.47 -14.08
CA ALA A 146 27.77 2.03 -13.61
C ALA A 146 28.86 1.99 -14.69
N GLN A 147 28.94 0.91 -15.49
CA GLN A 147 29.90 0.81 -16.61
C GLN A 147 29.60 1.82 -17.71
N ILE A 148 28.32 2.02 -18.06
CA ILE A 148 27.91 3.02 -19.06
C ILE A 148 28.22 4.43 -18.56
N LYS A 149 27.94 4.72 -17.28
CA LYS A 149 28.27 6.00 -16.66
C LYS A 149 29.78 6.26 -16.62
N ALA A 150 30.58 5.26 -16.28
CA ALA A 150 32.05 5.36 -16.29
C ALA A 150 32.61 5.64 -17.69
N ALA A 151 32.08 4.96 -18.72
CA ALA A 151 32.42 5.22 -20.11
C ALA A 151 31.99 6.61 -20.59
N ALA A 152 30.86 7.14 -20.08
CA ALA A 152 30.41 8.51 -20.37
C ALA A 152 31.31 9.59 -19.74
N THR A 153 31.93 9.30 -18.59
CA THR A 153 32.86 10.22 -17.90
C THR A 153 34.31 10.08 -18.34
N SER A 154 34.65 9.03 -19.08
CA SER A 154 35.99 8.87 -19.67
C SER A 154 36.04 9.64 -20.99
N GLU A 155 36.47 10.91 -20.94
CA GLU A 155 36.85 11.63 -22.15
C GLU A 155 37.90 10.83 -22.95
N LEU A 156 37.86 10.96 -24.28
CA LEU A 156 38.67 10.16 -25.20
C LEU A 156 40.18 10.21 -24.86
N PRO A 157 40.83 9.06 -24.66
CA PRO A 157 42.19 8.89 -25.13
C PRO A 157 42.14 8.87 -26.66
N THR A 158 42.77 9.85 -27.29
CA THR A 158 43.09 9.80 -28.73
C THR A 158 43.78 8.48 -29.09
N PRO A 159 43.61 7.96 -30.32
CA PRO A 159 44.14 6.65 -30.70
C PRO A 159 45.67 6.69 -30.72
N LYS A 160 46.29 6.26 -29.61
CA LYS A 160 47.71 5.95 -29.59
C LYS A 160 47.95 4.68 -30.38
N ALA A 161 48.53 4.84 -31.56
CA ALA A 161 49.25 3.77 -32.22
C ALA A 161 50.27 3.17 -31.23
N ASN A 162 50.32 1.84 -31.15
CA ASN A 162 51.54 1.03 -31.11
C ASN A 162 51.22 -0.42 -30.68
N THR A 163 50.96 -1.27 -31.67
CA THR A 163 51.29 -2.69 -31.56
C THR A 163 52.10 -3.09 -32.80
N LEU A 164 53.37 -2.69 -32.80
CA LEU A 164 54.32 -3.10 -33.83
C LEU A 164 54.47 -4.63 -33.81
N TYR A 165 54.06 -5.30 -34.87
CA TYR A 165 54.60 -6.62 -35.18
C TYR A 165 56.00 -6.44 -35.78
N ASN A 166 56.98 -7.04 -35.11
CA ASN A 166 58.39 -7.01 -35.48
C ASN A 166 58.70 -8.06 -36.55
N SER A 167 59.27 -7.66 -37.71
CA SER A 167 60.16 -8.52 -38.52
C SER A 167 60.94 -7.78 -39.61
N LYS A 168 62.23 -7.54 -39.32
CA LYS A 168 63.44 -7.56 -40.19
C LYS A 168 63.30 -7.54 -41.73
N SER A 169 63.89 -6.52 -42.37
CA SER A 169 64.99 -6.55 -43.38
C SER A 169 65.03 -5.19 -44.10
N VAL A 170 66.11 -4.39 -44.13
CA VAL A 170 67.50 -4.59 -44.61
C VAL A 170 67.60 -4.64 -46.14
N LEU A 171 67.64 -3.47 -46.81
CA LEU A 171 68.82 -2.98 -47.55
C LEU A 171 68.60 -1.59 -48.19
N VAL A 172 69.62 -0.73 -48.09
CA VAL A 172 69.72 0.56 -48.79
C VAL A 172 70.80 0.45 -49.85
N VAL A 173 70.48 0.62 -51.15
CA VAL A 173 71.45 1.01 -52.19
C VAL A 173 70.80 1.86 -53.29
N ARG A 174 71.10 3.17 -53.25
CA ARG A 174 71.48 4.12 -54.34
C ARG A 174 70.79 4.08 -55.73
N LYS A 175 70.37 5.28 -56.18
CA LYS A 175 70.77 6.05 -57.41
C LYS A 175 71.14 5.24 -58.69
N SER A 176 70.78 5.60 -59.92
CA SER A 176 70.31 6.88 -60.51
C SER A 176 69.48 6.60 -61.82
N ASP A 177 69.11 7.54 -62.71
CA ASP A 177 69.29 9.01 -62.83
C ASP A 177 68.13 9.65 -63.66
N SER A 178 68.12 10.98 -63.83
CA SER A 178 67.08 11.74 -64.55
C SER A 178 67.02 11.56 -66.08
N ILE A 179 65.81 11.42 -66.65
CA ILE A 179 65.49 11.90 -68.02
C ILE A 179 64.15 12.62 -68.00
N ALA A 180 64.16 13.92 -68.28
CA ALA A 180 62.94 14.70 -68.51
C ALA A 180 62.42 14.45 -69.93
N LEU A 181 61.16 13.99 -70.06
CA LEU A 181 60.50 13.87 -71.36
C LEU A 181 59.00 14.25 -71.26
N SER A 182 58.65 15.36 -71.91
CA SER A 182 57.30 15.79 -72.35
C SER A 182 56.10 15.65 -71.38
N LYS A 183 55.43 16.78 -71.10
CA LYS A 183 54.09 16.83 -70.47
C LYS A 183 53.09 15.87 -71.15
N ALA A 184 52.85 14.71 -70.54
CA ALA A 184 51.72 13.87 -70.87
C ALA A 184 50.42 14.55 -70.38
N GLN A 185 49.42 14.68 -71.24
CA GLN A 185 48.15 15.30 -70.88
C GLN A 185 47.28 14.31 -70.11
N PHE A 186 47.37 14.36 -68.77
CA PHE A 186 46.47 13.63 -67.90
C PHE A 186 45.04 14.18 -68.01
N ALA A 187 44.06 13.29 -68.19
CA ALA A 187 42.65 13.63 -68.32
C ALA A 187 41.77 12.47 -67.80
N PRO A 188 40.52 12.74 -67.37
CA PRO A 188 39.55 11.70 -67.05
C PRO A 188 39.39 10.68 -68.19
N GLY A 189 39.38 9.39 -67.83
CA GLY A 189 39.30 8.26 -68.77
C GLY A 189 40.64 7.74 -69.30
N VAL A 190 41.77 8.44 -69.05
CA VAL A 190 43.10 7.97 -69.48
C VAL A 190 43.57 6.81 -68.59
N ARG A 191 44.06 5.74 -69.23
CA ARG A 191 44.72 4.61 -68.55
C ARG A 191 46.15 4.97 -68.18
N VAL A 192 46.51 4.69 -66.93
CA VAL A 192 47.80 5.03 -66.33
C VAL A 192 48.41 3.85 -65.59
N ILE A 193 49.73 3.85 -65.51
CA ILE A 193 50.55 2.99 -64.66
C ILE A 193 51.14 3.88 -63.57
N VAL A 194 51.02 3.46 -62.31
CA VAL A 194 51.67 4.11 -61.17
C VAL A 194 53.16 3.73 -61.19
N VAL A 195 54.06 4.70 -61.23
CA VAL A 195 55.52 4.47 -61.38
C VAL A 195 56.27 4.62 -60.06
N GLU A 196 55.82 5.51 -59.19
CA GLU A 196 56.40 5.68 -57.86
C GLU A 196 55.28 5.97 -56.83
N ASP A 197 55.07 5.05 -55.90
CA ASP A 197 54.16 5.22 -54.77
C ASP A 197 54.78 4.69 -53.47
N ASN A 198 54.86 5.56 -52.47
CA ASN A 198 55.33 5.23 -51.12
C ASN A 198 54.41 4.23 -50.39
N MET A 199 53.19 4.01 -50.90
CA MET A 199 52.18 3.08 -50.37
C MET A 199 52.12 1.73 -51.13
N GLY A 200 53.12 1.44 -51.98
CA GLY A 200 53.33 0.12 -52.58
C GLY A 200 52.47 -0.19 -53.81
N CYS A 201 51.83 0.79 -54.45
CA CYS A 201 51.10 0.57 -55.70
C CYS A 201 51.93 0.78 -56.99
N THR A 202 53.26 0.90 -56.90
CA THR A 202 54.14 0.89 -58.09
C THR A 202 53.86 -0.31 -59.00
N GLY A 203 53.71 -0.07 -60.30
CA GLY A 203 53.32 -1.05 -61.32
C GLY A 203 51.82 -1.31 -61.44
N CYS A 204 50.98 -0.76 -60.56
CA CYS A 204 49.53 -0.91 -60.68
C CYS A 204 48.97 -0.13 -61.87
N ARG A 205 48.10 -0.78 -62.64
CA ARG A 205 47.30 -0.14 -63.71
C ARG A 205 46.02 0.44 -63.12
N GLY A 206 45.53 1.51 -63.73
CA GLY A 206 44.28 2.14 -63.36
C GLY A 206 43.80 3.18 -64.37
N ILE A 207 42.70 3.84 -64.04
CA ILE A 207 42.04 4.85 -64.88
C ILE A 207 41.87 6.13 -64.06
N ILE A 208 42.25 7.28 -64.64
CA ILE A 208 42.00 8.60 -64.05
C ILE A 208 40.48 8.87 -64.08
N ILE A 209 39.90 9.19 -62.92
CA ILE A 209 38.48 9.55 -62.80
C ILE A 209 38.28 11.08 -62.86
N SER A 210 39.08 11.84 -62.11
CA SER A 210 38.95 13.31 -62.05
C SER A 210 40.23 13.97 -61.55
N LYS A 211 40.35 15.29 -61.78
CA LYS A 211 41.31 16.13 -61.06
C LYS A 211 40.85 16.35 -59.60
N TRP A 212 41.75 16.83 -58.75
CA TRP A 212 41.46 17.31 -57.40
C TRP A 212 41.31 18.83 -57.37
N ASP A 213 40.08 19.31 -57.15
CA ASP A 213 39.73 20.73 -57.30
C ASP A 213 40.02 21.62 -56.07
N LYS A 214 40.86 21.16 -55.12
CA LYS A 214 41.06 21.85 -53.82
C LYS A 214 42.40 22.52 -53.61
N THR A 215 43.34 22.41 -54.53
CA THR A 215 44.69 23.01 -54.46
C THR A 215 45.21 23.35 -55.85
N ASP A 216 46.12 24.32 -55.96
CA ASP A 216 46.85 24.67 -57.20
C ASP A 216 47.84 23.57 -57.68
N SER A 217 47.82 22.39 -57.04
CA SER A 217 48.61 21.22 -57.45
C SER A 217 47.82 20.32 -58.39
N ASP A 218 48.47 19.82 -59.44
CA ASP A 218 47.89 18.95 -60.48
C ASP A 218 47.66 17.50 -59.99
N LEU A 219 46.96 17.32 -58.87
CA LEU A 219 46.66 16.01 -58.28
C LEU A 219 45.48 15.31 -58.98
N TRP A 220 45.59 14.00 -59.19
CA TRP A 220 44.62 13.17 -59.94
C TRP A 220 44.07 12.01 -59.12
N TRP A 221 42.75 11.81 -59.18
CA TRP A 221 42.10 10.61 -58.66
C TRP A 221 42.19 9.47 -59.67
N VAL A 222 42.84 8.38 -59.27
CA VAL A 222 42.95 7.14 -60.06
C VAL A 222 42.21 6.01 -59.35
N LEU A 223 41.46 5.22 -60.13
CA LEU A 223 40.91 3.94 -59.70
C LEU A 223 41.82 2.83 -60.23
N LEU A 224 42.33 1.98 -59.34
CA LEU A 224 43.30 0.95 -59.68
C LEU A 224 42.59 -0.38 -59.98
N ASP A 225 43.03 -1.07 -61.02
CA ASP A 225 42.39 -2.31 -61.49
C ASP A 225 42.34 -3.38 -60.38
N HIS A 226 43.35 -3.41 -59.50
CA HIS A 226 43.40 -4.32 -58.35
C HIS A 226 42.38 -3.98 -57.25
N THR A 227 42.01 -2.70 -57.05
CA THR A 227 40.97 -2.37 -56.06
C THR A 227 39.61 -2.79 -56.59
N VAL A 228 39.37 -2.60 -57.90
CA VAL A 228 38.14 -3.05 -58.57
C VAL A 228 38.00 -4.57 -58.54
N SER A 229 39.07 -5.33 -58.83
CA SER A 229 39.03 -6.80 -58.78
C SER A 229 38.84 -7.37 -57.36
N MET A 230 39.19 -6.60 -56.32
CA MET A 230 38.89 -6.91 -54.92
C MET A 230 37.52 -6.39 -54.45
N GLY A 231 36.71 -5.79 -55.32
CA GLY A 231 35.38 -5.25 -54.98
C GLY A 231 35.41 -3.95 -54.16
N LEU A 232 36.51 -3.19 -54.21
CA LEU A 232 36.72 -1.95 -53.48
C LEU A 232 36.73 -0.74 -54.43
N GLU A 233 35.77 0.17 -54.27
CA GLU A 233 35.66 1.43 -55.04
C GLU A 233 36.60 2.55 -54.54
N THR A 234 37.64 2.21 -53.76
CA THR A 234 38.58 3.18 -53.19
C THR A 234 39.47 3.81 -54.26
N LYS A 235 39.12 5.04 -54.64
CA LYS A 235 39.95 5.95 -55.44
C LYS A 235 41.18 6.37 -54.63
N ARG A 236 42.35 6.45 -55.26
CA ARG A 236 43.58 6.99 -54.67
C ARG A 236 44.04 8.25 -55.41
N LEU A 237 44.71 9.14 -54.69
CA LEU A 237 45.19 10.41 -55.23
C LEU A 237 46.69 10.28 -55.56
N PHE A 238 47.09 10.73 -56.74
CA PHE A 238 48.47 10.67 -57.23
C PHE A 238 48.90 12.01 -57.84
N GLU A 239 50.19 12.31 -57.71
CA GLU A 239 50.84 13.43 -58.39
C GLU A 239 51.16 13.08 -59.86
N PRO A 240 51.31 14.06 -60.77
CA PRO A 240 51.61 13.81 -62.19
C PRO A 240 52.90 13.00 -62.39
N GLU A 241 53.90 13.22 -61.53
CA GLU A 241 55.21 12.57 -61.57
C GLU A 241 55.13 11.09 -61.18
N GLN A 242 54.08 10.69 -60.45
CA GLN A 242 53.84 9.31 -60.02
C GLN A 242 53.12 8.46 -61.08
N LEU A 243 52.67 9.06 -62.18
CA LEU A 243 51.86 8.42 -63.22
C LEU A 243 52.57 8.43 -64.58
N GLN A 244 52.47 7.33 -65.33
CA GLN A 244 52.75 7.30 -66.76
C GLN A 244 51.52 6.83 -67.52
N VAL A 245 51.25 7.42 -68.68
CA VAL A 245 50.16 6.99 -69.57
C VAL A 245 50.49 5.62 -70.16
N GLU A 246 49.53 4.70 -70.15
CA GLU A 246 49.69 3.38 -70.75
C GLU A 246 49.68 3.49 -72.29
N VAL A 247 50.83 3.81 -72.88
CA VAL A 247 51.02 3.79 -74.34
C VAL A 247 50.94 2.34 -74.79
N SER A 248 49.91 2.02 -75.58
CA SER A 248 49.72 0.68 -76.14
C SER A 248 50.67 0.45 -77.33
N THR A 249 51.96 0.23 -77.04
CA THR A 249 52.90 -0.32 -78.02
C THR A 249 52.59 -1.79 -78.25
N ALA A 250 51.85 -2.06 -79.34
CA ALA A 250 51.76 -3.39 -79.92
C ALA A 250 53.11 -3.75 -80.59
N GLU A 251 54.13 -4.01 -79.79
CA GLU A 251 55.46 -4.40 -80.26
C GLU A 251 55.70 -5.90 -80.12
N ILE A 252 55.77 -6.55 -81.28
CA ILE A 252 56.15 -7.96 -81.44
C ILE A 252 57.65 -8.09 -81.12
N THR A 253 58.00 -8.73 -80.00
CA THR A 253 59.38 -9.16 -79.72
C THR A 253 59.50 -10.68 -79.81
N PRO A 254 60.10 -11.24 -80.89
CA PRO A 254 60.11 -12.67 -81.14
C PRO A 254 61.31 -13.37 -80.47
N LYS A 255 61.23 -13.63 -79.16
CA LYS A 255 62.19 -14.52 -78.46
C LYS A 255 61.56 -15.33 -77.33
N GLN A 256 61.01 -16.51 -77.66
CA GLN A 256 61.40 -17.76 -76.99
C GLN A 256 60.84 -18.99 -77.73
N THR A 257 61.74 -19.73 -78.38
CA THR A 257 61.42 -21.00 -79.03
C THR A 257 61.40 -22.12 -77.98
N LYS A 258 60.23 -22.68 -77.67
CA LYS A 258 59.92 -24.13 -77.58
C LYS A 258 58.60 -24.40 -76.84
N LEU A 259 57.99 -25.54 -77.18
CA LEU A 259 56.82 -26.16 -76.52
C LEU A 259 55.49 -25.42 -76.67
N TYR A 260 54.94 -25.43 -77.89
CA TYR A 260 53.53 -25.79 -78.05
C TYR A 260 53.36 -26.92 -79.07
N ARG A 261 52.38 -27.79 -78.81
CA ARG A 261 51.96 -28.87 -79.70
C ARG A 261 51.40 -28.27 -80.98
N THR A 262 51.35 -29.10 -82.02
CA THR A 262 50.53 -28.93 -83.23
C THR A 262 49.28 -28.09 -82.97
N GLU A 263 49.25 -26.90 -83.58
CA GLU A 263 48.02 -26.12 -83.73
C GLU A 263 47.10 -26.88 -84.68
N GLU A 264 46.31 -27.80 -84.12
CA GLU A 264 45.02 -28.14 -84.70
C GLU A 264 44.19 -26.85 -84.67
N LEU A 265 44.19 -26.14 -85.79
CA LEU A 265 43.37 -24.96 -86.00
C LEU A 265 41.89 -25.38 -85.92
N TYR A 266 41.34 -25.32 -84.71
CA TYR A 266 39.92 -25.59 -84.47
C TYR A 266 39.10 -24.70 -85.38
N THR A 267 38.27 -25.32 -86.21
CA THR A 267 37.25 -24.60 -86.99
C THR A 267 36.31 -23.88 -86.02
N ALA A 268 35.69 -22.77 -86.46
CA ALA A 268 34.83 -21.95 -85.60
C ALA A 268 33.79 -22.77 -84.82
N ALA A 269 33.16 -23.75 -85.48
CA ALA A 269 32.20 -24.68 -84.87
C ALA A 269 32.81 -25.57 -83.76
N GLN A 270 34.06 -26.05 -83.92
CA GLN A 270 34.75 -26.83 -82.89
C GLN A 270 35.14 -25.95 -81.68
N LEU A 271 35.47 -24.69 -81.93
CA LEU A 271 35.82 -23.72 -80.89
C LEU A 271 34.56 -23.30 -80.09
N GLU A 272 33.44 -23.05 -80.77
CA GLU A 272 32.12 -22.86 -80.14
C GLU A 272 31.67 -24.09 -79.35
N GLN A 273 31.84 -25.31 -79.88
CA GLN A 273 31.52 -26.54 -79.15
C GLN A 273 32.38 -26.68 -77.88
N LYS A 274 33.69 -26.42 -77.95
CA LYS A 274 34.58 -26.40 -76.78
C LYS A 274 34.17 -25.37 -75.73
N ILE A 275 33.72 -24.19 -76.15
CA ILE A 275 33.18 -23.17 -75.25
C ILE A 275 31.89 -23.66 -74.59
N ALA A 276 30.96 -24.25 -75.35
CA ALA A 276 29.71 -24.79 -74.83
C ALA A 276 29.94 -25.92 -73.81
N GLU A 277 30.86 -26.86 -74.11
CA GLU A 277 31.27 -27.94 -73.20
C GLU A 277 31.90 -27.39 -71.91
N ALA A 278 32.80 -26.40 -72.02
CA ALA A 278 33.43 -25.77 -70.85
C ALA A 278 32.43 -25.00 -69.98
N LEU A 279 31.45 -24.30 -70.58
CA LEU A 279 30.38 -23.62 -69.85
C LEU A 279 29.43 -24.62 -69.18
N ALA A 280 29.09 -25.73 -69.85
CA ALA A 280 28.27 -26.79 -69.27
C ALA A 280 28.96 -27.43 -68.05
N GLN A 281 30.26 -27.72 -68.16
CA GLN A 281 31.06 -28.26 -67.05
C GLN A 281 31.15 -27.26 -65.88
N GLN A 282 31.44 -25.98 -66.15
CA GLN A 282 31.47 -24.95 -65.10
C GLN A 282 30.11 -24.79 -64.39
N ASN A 283 29.00 -24.84 -65.13
CA ASN A 283 27.66 -24.76 -64.55
C ASN A 283 27.34 -25.98 -63.69
N LYS A 284 27.82 -27.17 -64.07
CA LYS A 284 27.68 -28.40 -63.28
C LYS A 284 28.49 -28.32 -61.97
N GLU A 285 29.74 -27.90 -62.05
CA GLU A 285 30.62 -27.72 -60.89
C GLU A 285 30.06 -26.68 -59.90
N LYS A 286 29.52 -25.56 -60.40
CA LYS A 286 28.82 -24.56 -59.57
C LYS A 286 27.58 -25.15 -58.87
N ALA A 287 26.77 -25.93 -59.58
CA ALA A 287 25.59 -26.56 -58.99
C ALA A 287 25.96 -27.61 -57.90
N GLU A 288 27.04 -28.37 -58.12
CA GLU A 288 27.58 -29.31 -57.12
C GLU A 288 28.16 -28.56 -55.90
N GLU A 289 28.86 -27.44 -56.09
CA GLU A 289 29.38 -26.60 -55.01
C GLU A 289 28.25 -25.94 -54.20
N GLU A 290 27.21 -25.41 -54.87
CA GLU A 290 26.04 -24.83 -54.20
C GLU A 290 25.29 -25.88 -53.37
N LEU A 291 25.07 -27.09 -53.90
CA LEU A 291 24.49 -28.20 -53.15
C LEU A 291 25.34 -28.58 -51.92
N GLY A 292 26.67 -28.60 -52.04
CA GLY A 292 27.58 -28.79 -50.92
C GLY A 292 27.37 -27.74 -49.82
N ARG A 293 27.36 -26.45 -50.20
CA ARG A 293 27.11 -25.33 -49.27
C ARG A 293 25.74 -25.43 -48.60
N PHE A 294 24.69 -25.82 -49.31
CA PHE A 294 23.36 -26.03 -48.71
C PHE A 294 23.35 -27.15 -47.67
N VAL A 295 24.07 -28.26 -47.91
CA VAL A 295 24.21 -29.35 -46.93
C VAL A 295 24.97 -28.89 -45.69
N GLU A 296 26.09 -28.17 -45.85
CA GLU A 296 26.85 -27.62 -44.72
C GLU A 296 26.02 -26.65 -43.86
N ILE A 297 25.28 -25.73 -44.50
CA ILE A 297 24.40 -24.77 -43.82
C ILE A 297 23.29 -25.51 -43.05
N ARG A 298 22.65 -26.51 -43.68
CA ARG A 298 21.61 -27.33 -43.04
C ARG A 298 22.15 -28.07 -41.81
N ASP A 299 23.30 -28.71 -41.95
CA ASP A 299 23.87 -29.54 -40.89
C ASP A 299 24.44 -28.68 -39.74
N ALA A 300 24.95 -27.47 -40.05
CA ALA A 300 25.27 -26.47 -39.05
C ALA A 300 24.02 -25.94 -38.31
N ALA A 301 22.93 -25.67 -39.03
CA ALA A 301 21.66 -25.25 -38.44
C ALA A 301 21.04 -26.34 -37.53
N LEU A 302 21.11 -27.62 -37.93
CA LEU A 302 20.67 -28.74 -37.09
C LEU A 302 21.53 -28.90 -35.82
N LYS A 303 22.85 -28.68 -35.91
CA LYS A 303 23.74 -28.66 -34.74
C LYS A 303 23.41 -27.49 -33.80
N ALA A 304 23.14 -26.29 -34.33
CA ALA A 304 22.72 -25.14 -33.53
C ALA A 304 21.37 -25.40 -32.82
N ALA A 305 20.36 -25.87 -33.56
CA ALA A 305 19.03 -26.16 -33.03
C ALA A 305 19.04 -27.27 -31.96
N THR A 306 19.90 -28.29 -32.09
CA THR A 306 20.02 -29.34 -31.06
C THR A 306 20.68 -28.82 -29.78
N VAL A 307 21.68 -27.93 -29.87
CA VAL A 307 22.27 -27.25 -28.70
C VAL A 307 21.25 -26.34 -28.01
N GLU A 308 20.48 -25.56 -28.76
CA GLU A 308 19.41 -24.71 -28.19
C GLU A 308 18.31 -25.54 -27.52
N LEU A 309 17.88 -26.65 -28.13
CA LEU A 309 16.91 -27.58 -27.52
C LEU A 309 17.44 -28.23 -26.23
N GLN A 310 18.73 -28.56 -26.17
CA GLN A 310 19.36 -29.08 -24.95
C GLN A 310 19.41 -28.01 -23.85
N ALA A 311 19.80 -26.77 -24.19
CA ALA A 311 19.80 -25.65 -23.25
C ALA A 311 18.39 -25.33 -22.72
N ALA A 312 17.38 -25.34 -23.61
CA ALA A 312 15.98 -25.15 -23.24
C ALA A 312 15.46 -26.26 -22.31
N ARG A 313 15.80 -27.53 -22.59
CA ARG A 313 15.47 -28.67 -21.71
C ARG A 313 16.12 -28.55 -20.34
N ALA A 314 17.41 -28.22 -20.26
CA ALA A 314 18.12 -28.03 -19.01
C ALA A 314 17.53 -26.87 -18.19
N TYR A 315 17.18 -25.76 -18.85
CA TYR A 315 16.49 -24.63 -18.22
C TYR A 315 15.10 -25.02 -17.69
N ALA A 316 14.30 -25.76 -18.47
CA ALA A 316 12.99 -26.23 -18.06
C ALA A 316 13.07 -27.19 -16.84
N GLN A 317 14.04 -28.10 -16.83
CA GLN A 317 14.30 -28.98 -15.68
C GLN A 317 14.70 -28.19 -14.43
N LYS A 318 15.61 -27.21 -14.56
CA LYS A 318 16.00 -26.33 -13.45
C LYS A 318 14.81 -25.52 -12.93
N MET A 319 13.95 -25.01 -13.81
CA MET A 319 12.72 -24.32 -13.41
C MET A 319 11.76 -25.26 -12.69
N ALA A 320 11.59 -26.50 -13.14
CA ALA A 320 10.76 -27.50 -12.45
C ALA A 320 11.28 -27.78 -11.02
N GLN A 321 12.60 -27.96 -10.84
CA GLN A 321 13.23 -28.13 -9.54
C GLN A 321 12.98 -26.92 -8.62
N THR A 322 13.22 -25.69 -9.10
CA THR A 322 12.96 -24.48 -8.30
C THR A 322 11.47 -24.31 -7.94
N LYS A 323 10.55 -24.72 -8.82
CA LYS A 323 9.11 -24.74 -8.52
C LYS A 323 8.78 -25.73 -7.40
N GLU A 324 9.40 -26.91 -7.40
CA GLU A 324 9.22 -27.91 -6.35
C GLU A 324 9.79 -27.44 -5.01
N GLU A 325 10.96 -26.79 -5.00
CA GLU A 325 11.53 -26.16 -3.80
C GLU A 325 10.65 -25.07 -3.22
N VAL A 326 10.09 -24.20 -4.07
CA VAL A 326 9.15 -23.15 -3.64
C VAL A 326 7.85 -23.76 -3.10
N ALA A 327 7.33 -24.82 -3.73
CA ALA A 327 6.16 -25.54 -3.23
C ALA A 327 6.41 -26.18 -1.86
N LYS A 328 7.58 -26.79 -1.63
CA LYS A 328 7.97 -27.33 -0.32
C LYS A 328 8.06 -26.23 0.75
N LYS A 329 8.64 -25.08 0.40
CA LYS A 329 8.70 -23.91 1.31
C LYS A 329 7.31 -23.36 1.62
N LEU A 330 6.40 -23.30 0.63
CA LEU A 330 5.01 -22.89 0.83
C LEU A 330 4.30 -23.77 1.86
N ILE A 331 4.35 -25.10 1.67
CA ILE A 331 3.73 -26.08 2.58
C ILE A 331 4.26 -25.93 4.02
N GLU A 332 5.55 -25.69 4.20
CA GLU A 332 6.11 -25.49 5.54
C GLU A 332 5.67 -24.15 6.15
N THR A 333 5.60 -23.07 5.37
CA THR A 333 5.03 -21.80 5.86
C THR A 333 3.54 -21.89 6.20
N GLU A 334 2.76 -22.70 5.47
CA GLU A 334 1.36 -22.97 5.80
C GLU A 334 1.22 -23.79 7.09
N ARG A 335 2.11 -24.77 7.32
CA ARG A 335 2.20 -25.50 8.60
C ARG A 335 2.51 -24.58 9.78
N GLU A 336 3.49 -23.68 9.65
CA GLU A 336 3.82 -22.69 10.69
C GLU A 336 2.66 -21.71 10.93
N LEU A 337 2.00 -21.22 9.87
CA LEU A 337 0.78 -20.40 10.02
C LEU A 337 -0.35 -21.16 10.73
N GLY A 338 -0.47 -22.48 10.52
CA GLY A 338 -1.37 -23.35 11.27
C GLY A 338 -1.08 -23.33 12.78
N LYS A 339 0.20 -23.50 13.18
CA LYS A 339 0.65 -23.44 14.58
C LYS A 339 0.39 -22.06 15.21
N VAL A 340 0.66 -20.98 14.48
CA VAL A 340 0.40 -19.61 14.96
C VAL A 340 -1.09 -19.39 15.19
N ARG A 341 -1.96 -19.88 14.30
CA ARG A 341 -3.42 -19.82 14.47
C ARG A 341 -3.90 -20.61 15.67
N SER A 342 -3.39 -21.82 15.91
CA SER A 342 -3.77 -22.60 17.11
C SER A 342 -3.33 -21.92 18.41
N LEU A 343 -2.11 -21.37 18.45
CA LEU A 343 -1.62 -20.58 19.60
C LEU A 343 -2.46 -19.31 19.82
N GLN A 344 -2.92 -18.66 18.75
CA GLN A 344 -3.82 -17.50 18.85
C GLN A 344 -5.20 -17.88 19.41
N THR A 345 -5.74 -19.05 19.05
CA THR A 345 -6.99 -19.55 19.65
C THR A 345 -6.83 -19.97 21.11
N GLU A 346 -5.72 -20.60 21.47
CA GLU A 346 -5.41 -20.95 22.86
C GLU A 346 -5.24 -19.70 23.72
N LYS A 347 -4.50 -18.70 23.22
CA LYS A 347 -4.35 -17.40 23.89
C LYS A 347 -5.71 -16.75 24.14
N ALA A 348 -6.61 -16.71 23.16
CA ALA A 348 -7.94 -16.13 23.33
C ALA A 348 -8.78 -16.88 24.39
N GLN A 349 -8.68 -18.22 24.45
CA GLN A 349 -9.33 -19.02 25.50
C GLN A 349 -8.74 -18.75 26.89
N LEU A 350 -7.42 -18.57 26.99
CA LEU A 350 -6.75 -18.21 28.24
C LEU A 350 -7.15 -16.80 28.70
N GLU A 351 -7.19 -15.81 27.80
CA GLU A 351 -7.66 -14.44 28.09
C GLU A 351 -9.13 -14.45 28.56
N GLN A 352 -10.00 -15.21 27.91
CA GLN A 352 -11.39 -15.39 28.35
C GLN A 352 -11.47 -16.02 29.75
N ARG A 353 -10.65 -17.04 30.03
CA ARG A 353 -10.62 -17.72 31.32
C ARG A 353 -10.05 -16.83 32.44
N VAL A 354 -9.06 -16.00 32.15
CA VAL A 354 -8.54 -14.98 33.07
C VAL A 354 -9.65 -13.98 33.41
N ALA A 355 -10.33 -13.41 32.41
CA ALA A 355 -11.43 -12.47 32.64
C ALA A 355 -12.59 -13.09 33.46
N GLN A 356 -12.90 -14.38 33.24
CA GLN A 356 -13.87 -15.12 34.06
C GLN A 356 -13.39 -15.30 35.51
N LEU A 357 -12.11 -15.61 35.73
CA LEU A 357 -11.53 -15.76 37.07
C LEU A 357 -11.44 -14.41 37.80
N GLU A 358 -11.07 -13.33 37.12
CA GLU A 358 -11.05 -11.97 37.66
C GLU A 358 -12.45 -11.54 38.09
N LYS A 359 -13.47 -11.75 37.25
CA LYS A 359 -14.86 -11.48 37.60
C LYS A 359 -15.33 -12.33 38.78
N ALA A 360 -15.03 -13.64 38.78
CA ALA A 360 -15.39 -14.52 39.88
C ALA A 360 -14.71 -14.12 41.21
N LEU A 361 -13.47 -13.63 41.15
CA LEU A 361 -12.75 -13.07 42.30
C LEU A 361 -13.39 -11.77 42.80
N GLU A 362 -13.78 -10.88 41.90
CA GLU A 362 -14.46 -9.62 42.23
C GLU A 362 -15.83 -9.88 42.88
N ASP A 363 -16.64 -10.77 42.29
CA ASP A 363 -17.95 -11.17 42.81
C ASP A 363 -17.81 -11.90 44.16
N ALA A 364 -16.81 -12.78 44.31
CA ALA A 364 -16.50 -13.43 45.59
C ALA A 364 -16.07 -12.40 46.66
N ASN A 365 -15.29 -11.38 46.30
CA ASN A 365 -14.87 -10.34 47.23
C ASN A 365 -16.06 -9.45 47.66
N LYS A 366 -16.92 -9.03 46.73
CA LYS A 366 -18.17 -8.30 47.03
C LYS A 366 -19.07 -9.09 47.96
N ASN A 367 -19.29 -10.38 47.67
CA ASN A 367 -20.12 -11.26 48.52
C ASN A 367 -19.49 -11.48 49.90
N ARG A 368 -18.16 -11.65 49.98
CA ARG A 368 -17.44 -11.78 51.25
C ARG A 368 -17.53 -10.51 52.08
N TRP A 369 -17.36 -9.34 51.49
CA TRP A 369 -17.52 -8.05 52.17
C TRP A 369 -18.95 -7.85 52.66
N SER A 370 -19.95 -8.05 51.80
CA SER A 370 -21.37 -7.99 52.17
C SER A 370 -21.70 -8.90 53.34
N ASN A 371 -21.33 -10.18 53.29
CA ASN A 371 -21.63 -11.13 54.35
C ASN A 371 -20.87 -10.82 55.66
N THR A 372 -19.61 -10.40 55.59
CA THR A 372 -18.81 -10.07 56.79
C THR A 372 -19.30 -8.78 57.44
N PHE A 373 -19.53 -7.73 56.63
CA PHE A 373 -20.04 -6.45 57.12
C PHE A 373 -21.45 -6.60 57.69
N ASN A 374 -22.38 -7.23 56.97
CA ASN A 374 -23.76 -7.40 57.44
C ASN A 374 -23.83 -8.29 58.69
N SER A 375 -23.04 -9.37 58.78
CA SER A 375 -23.04 -10.22 60.00
C SER A 375 -22.40 -9.52 61.20
N GLN A 376 -21.34 -8.73 61.02
CA GLN A 376 -20.74 -7.94 62.10
C GLN A 376 -21.66 -6.79 62.51
N ALA A 377 -22.23 -6.05 61.56
CA ALA A 377 -23.19 -4.98 61.82
C ALA A 377 -24.44 -5.52 62.54
N ALA A 378 -25.03 -6.61 62.05
CA ALA A 378 -26.17 -7.25 62.71
C ALA A 378 -25.81 -7.74 64.13
N LYS A 379 -24.61 -8.29 64.34
CA LYS A 379 -24.18 -8.71 65.69
C LYS A 379 -24.00 -7.51 66.63
N VAL A 380 -23.42 -6.41 66.17
CA VAL A 380 -23.27 -5.19 66.97
C VAL A 380 -24.63 -4.59 67.28
N VAL A 381 -25.47 -4.35 66.27
CA VAL A 381 -26.82 -3.80 66.40
C VAL A 381 -27.70 -4.67 67.30
N ASN A 382 -27.69 -5.99 67.13
CA ASN A 382 -28.43 -6.89 68.03
C ASN A 382 -27.90 -6.84 69.46
N SER A 383 -26.57 -6.78 69.67
CA SER A 383 -26.01 -6.65 71.03
C SER A 383 -26.32 -5.30 71.70
N GLU A 384 -26.51 -4.24 70.92
CA GLU A 384 -26.90 -2.91 71.40
C GLU A 384 -28.41 -2.83 71.67
N LEU A 385 -29.22 -3.48 70.84
CA LEU A 385 -30.64 -3.75 71.09
C LEU A 385 -30.83 -4.60 72.36
N GLU A 386 -30.11 -5.71 72.53
CA GLU A 386 -30.18 -6.54 73.75
C GLU A 386 -29.81 -5.74 75.01
N LYS A 387 -28.75 -4.91 74.94
CA LYS A 387 -28.34 -4.02 76.04
C LYS A 387 -29.38 -2.95 76.40
N THR A 388 -30.23 -2.54 75.47
CA THR A 388 -31.27 -1.53 75.70
C THR A 388 -32.62 -2.16 76.05
N ILE A 389 -32.96 -3.30 75.47
CA ILE A 389 -34.18 -4.07 75.77
C ILE A 389 -34.12 -4.66 77.18
N THR A 390 -32.99 -5.20 77.62
CA THR A 390 -32.87 -5.82 78.96
C THR A 390 -33.25 -4.87 80.12
N PRO A 391 -32.71 -3.64 80.24
CA PRO A 391 -33.13 -2.70 81.29
C PRO A 391 -34.54 -2.14 81.07
N LEU A 392 -35.04 -2.06 79.83
CA LEU A 392 -36.44 -1.69 79.59
C LEU A 392 -37.40 -2.78 80.09
N MET A 393 -37.09 -4.07 79.87
CA MET A 393 -37.89 -5.18 80.39
C MET A 393 -37.91 -5.18 81.93
N SER A 394 -36.77 -4.97 82.60
CA SER A 394 -36.74 -4.91 84.07
C SER A 394 -37.45 -3.67 84.63
N GLN A 395 -37.45 -2.54 83.91
CA GLN A 395 -38.30 -1.39 84.24
C GLN A 395 -39.78 -1.71 84.09
N VAL A 396 -40.20 -2.40 83.01
CA VAL A 396 -41.60 -2.83 82.83
C VAL A 396 -42.03 -3.82 83.92
N GLU A 397 -41.19 -4.79 84.26
CA GLU A 397 -41.45 -5.75 85.33
C GLU A 397 -41.56 -5.06 86.70
N HIS A 398 -40.67 -4.10 86.99
CA HIS A 398 -40.76 -3.28 88.20
C HIS A 398 -42.05 -2.44 88.25
N LEU A 399 -42.41 -1.76 87.16
CA LEU A 399 -43.65 -0.99 87.06
C LEU A 399 -44.90 -1.88 87.23
N ASN A 400 -44.88 -3.10 86.68
CA ASN A 400 -45.96 -4.06 86.83
C ASN A 400 -46.12 -4.53 88.28
N ASN A 401 -45.01 -4.79 88.98
CA ASN A 401 -45.02 -5.11 90.42
C ASN A 401 -45.52 -3.94 91.29
N VAL A 402 -45.16 -2.70 90.93
CA VAL A 402 -45.69 -1.49 91.61
C VAL A 402 -47.19 -1.33 91.37
N LEU A 403 -47.68 -1.62 90.15
CA LEU A 403 -49.12 -1.60 89.85
C LEU A 403 -49.88 -2.63 90.69
N LEU A 404 -49.42 -3.88 90.75
CA LEU A 404 -50.05 -4.93 91.56
C LEU A 404 -50.13 -4.54 93.05
N LEU A 405 -49.06 -3.95 93.61
CA LEU A 405 -49.05 -3.49 95.00
C LEU A 405 -50.05 -2.33 95.22
N ARG A 406 -50.22 -1.43 94.25
CA ARG A 406 -51.25 -0.37 94.31
C ARG A 406 -52.66 -0.92 94.16
N GLU A 407 -52.87 -1.97 93.37
CA GLU A 407 -54.16 -2.65 93.26
C GLU A 407 -54.54 -3.36 94.57
N GLU A 408 -53.56 -3.97 95.26
CA GLU A 408 -53.73 -4.58 96.58
C GLU A 408 -54.06 -3.53 97.66
N GLU A 409 -53.31 -2.42 97.74
CA GLU A 409 -53.62 -1.27 98.63
C GLU A 409 -55.04 -0.72 98.37
N LEU A 410 -55.47 -0.60 97.11
CA LEU A 410 -56.81 -0.14 96.76
C LEU A 410 -57.90 -1.14 97.19
N ALA A 411 -57.64 -2.45 97.09
CA ALA A 411 -58.56 -3.47 97.57
C ALA A 411 -58.71 -3.44 99.11
N GLU A 412 -57.60 -3.28 99.85
CA GLU A 412 -57.67 -3.10 101.31
C GLU A 412 -58.46 -1.85 101.70
N LEU A 413 -58.19 -0.72 101.04
CA LEU A 413 -58.93 0.53 101.29
C LEU A 413 -60.42 0.41 100.97
N GLN A 414 -60.81 -0.34 99.94
CA GLN A 414 -62.22 -0.65 99.67
C GLN A 414 -62.86 -1.46 100.81
N VAL A 415 -62.19 -2.49 101.32
CA VAL A 415 -62.70 -3.32 102.44
C VAL A 415 -62.83 -2.51 103.73
N VAL A 416 -61.89 -1.61 104.03
CA VAL A 416 -61.99 -0.69 105.17
C VAL A 416 -63.17 0.26 105.00
N ASN A 417 -63.38 0.79 103.78
CA ASN A 417 -64.49 1.70 103.48
C ASN A 417 -65.85 1.00 103.62
N THR A 418 -66.02 -0.21 103.07
CA THR A 418 -67.27 -0.98 103.25
C THR A 418 -67.55 -1.28 104.72
N LYS A 419 -66.53 -1.62 105.50
CA LYS A 419 -66.68 -1.87 106.94
C LYS A 419 -67.09 -0.61 107.71
N GLN A 420 -66.49 0.54 107.41
CA GLN A 420 -66.92 1.83 107.99
C GLN A 420 -68.36 2.18 107.61
N GLN A 421 -68.77 1.89 106.37
CA GLN A 421 -70.14 2.11 105.90
C GLN A 421 -71.15 1.18 106.61
N GLU A 422 -70.76 -0.06 106.90
CA GLU A 422 -71.54 -0.99 107.73
C GLU A 422 -71.66 -0.50 109.18
N GLU A 423 -70.57 -0.03 109.80
CA GLU A 423 -70.58 0.56 111.15
C GLU A 423 -71.48 1.80 111.22
N ILE A 424 -71.42 2.70 110.23
CA ILE A 424 -72.34 3.85 110.09
C ILE A 424 -73.81 3.39 109.95
N THR A 425 -74.04 2.30 109.23
CA THR A 425 -75.39 1.74 109.03
C THR A 425 -75.94 1.11 110.31
N GLN A 426 -75.10 0.41 111.07
CA GLN A 426 -75.47 -0.16 112.39
C GLN A 426 -75.73 0.95 113.42
N LEU A 427 -74.92 2.02 113.43
CA LEU A 427 -75.16 3.20 114.27
C LEU A 427 -76.49 3.90 113.92
N ARG A 428 -76.88 3.93 112.64
CA ARG A 428 -78.21 4.41 112.22
C ARG A 428 -79.37 3.52 112.69
N GLN A 429 -79.17 2.22 112.86
CA GLN A 429 -80.22 1.29 113.31
C GLN A 429 -80.44 1.30 114.83
N LEU A 430 -79.44 1.73 115.62
CA LEU A 430 -79.50 1.78 117.08
C LEU A 430 -80.09 3.09 117.66
N LEU A 431 -80.45 4.05 116.80
CA LEU A 431 -81.05 5.33 117.19
C LEU A 431 -82.40 5.55 116.48
N PRO A 432 -83.55 5.50 117.19
CA PRO A 432 -84.84 5.85 116.62
C PRO A 432 -84.96 7.39 116.52
N LEU A 433 -84.30 7.97 115.53
CA LEU A 433 -84.51 9.37 115.15
C LEU A 433 -85.77 9.47 114.25
N PRO A 434 -86.63 10.48 114.48
CA PRO A 434 -87.92 10.59 113.79
C PRO A 434 -87.76 10.93 112.30
N ASN A 435 -88.88 10.88 111.59
CA ASN A 435 -88.98 11.08 110.14
C ASN A 435 -88.77 12.56 109.73
N ILE A 436 -87.51 13.01 109.77
CA ILE A 436 -87.09 14.44 109.65
C ILE A 436 -87.55 15.12 108.35
N GLU A 437 -87.74 14.38 107.25
CA GLU A 437 -88.16 14.92 105.95
C GLU A 437 -89.53 15.62 105.96
N THR A 438 -90.33 15.45 107.02
CA THR A 438 -91.63 16.12 107.20
C THR A 438 -91.62 17.36 108.10
N GLN A 439 -90.53 17.60 108.84
CA GLN A 439 -90.38 18.81 109.66
C GLN A 439 -89.66 19.96 108.93
N GLU A 440 -88.67 19.66 108.08
CA GLU A 440 -87.91 20.69 107.36
C GLU A 440 -88.79 21.57 106.46
N SER A 441 -89.79 20.99 105.79
CA SER A 441 -90.72 21.71 104.93
C SER A 441 -91.64 22.66 105.71
N THR A 442 -92.04 22.29 106.94
CA THR A 442 -92.91 23.10 107.79
C THR A 442 -92.15 24.28 108.41
N ILE A 443 -90.96 24.02 108.97
CA ILE A 443 -90.11 25.06 109.57
C ILE A 443 -89.71 26.13 108.53
N ILE A 444 -89.41 25.71 107.29
CA ILE A 444 -88.98 26.65 106.24
C ILE A 444 -90.15 27.40 105.62
N ALA A 445 -91.36 26.83 105.60
CA ALA A 445 -92.57 27.57 105.25
C ALA A 445 -92.91 28.65 106.30
N GLU A 446 -92.77 28.37 107.59
CA GLU A 446 -92.92 29.36 108.67
C GLU A 446 -91.83 30.43 108.64
N PHE A 447 -90.55 30.03 108.49
CA PHE A 447 -89.43 30.97 108.41
C PHE A 447 -89.52 31.87 107.18
N GLY A 448 -89.89 31.30 106.03
CA GLY A 448 -90.16 32.05 104.80
C GLY A 448 -91.33 33.01 104.94
N HIS A 449 -92.38 32.62 105.67
CA HIS A 449 -93.50 33.52 105.98
C HIS A 449 -93.09 34.68 106.89
N ILE A 450 -92.29 34.42 107.91
CA ILE A 450 -91.73 35.46 108.81
C ILE A 450 -90.84 36.41 108.02
N GLY A 451 -89.92 35.89 107.20
CA GLY A 451 -89.05 36.72 106.36
C GLY A 451 -89.83 37.61 105.40
N GLU A 452 -90.88 37.08 104.76
CA GLU A 452 -91.78 37.84 103.89
C GLU A 452 -92.56 38.92 104.66
N GLN A 453 -93.03 38.62 105.88
CA GLN A 453 -93.76 39.58 106.73
C GLN A 453 -92.87 40.70 107.30
N PHE A 454 -91.60 40.42 107.60
CA PHE A 454 -90.62 41.42 108.06
C PHE A 454 -89.84 42.10 106.92
N GLY A 455 -90.16 41.81 105.65
CA GLY A 455 -89.58 42.47 104.49
C GLY A 455 -88.13 42.05 104.17
N TRP A 456 -87.71 40.84 104.55
CA TRP A 456 -86.39 40.31 104.21
C TRP A 456 -86.29 40.02 102.71
N ALA A 457 -85.40 40.73 102.03
CA ALA A 457 -85.23 40.61 100.59
C ALA A 457 -84.93 39.15 100.17
N GLY A 458 -85.65 38.68 99.15
CA GLY A 458 -85.52 37.33 98.59
C GLY A 458 -86.33 36.24 99.31
N TRP A 459 -86.84 36.46 100.53
CA TRP A 459 -87.65 35.47 101.24
C TRP A 459 -89.12 35.47 100.82
N SER A 460 -89.69 34.27 100.78
CA SER A 460 -91.12 34.02 100.54
C SER A 460 -91.54 32.75 101.27
N ARG A 461 -92.85 32.51 101.43
CA ARG A 461 -93.40 31.21 101.88
C ARG A 461 -92.90 29.96 101.12
N GLN A 462 -92.33 30.11 99.91
CA GLN A 462 -91.81 28.99 99.11
C GLN A 462 -90.31 28.73 99.33
N GLY A 463 -89.57 29.64 99.96
CA GLY A 463 -88.12 29.55 100.13
C GLY A 463 -87.41 30.89 99.89
N TYR A 464 -86.09 30.82 99.71
CA TYR A 464 -85.21 31.97 99.53
C TYR A 464 -84.76 32.10 98.07
N ARG A 465 -84.94 33.28 97.47
CA ARG A 465 -84.35 33.65 96.19
C ARG A 465 -83.04 34.39 96.41
N ALA A 466 -81.94 33.75 95.99
CA ALA A 466 -80.60 34.31 96.08
C ALA A 466 -80.41 35.53 95.17
N VAL A 467 -79.34 36.30 95.40
CA VAL A 467 -78.99 37.52 94.62
C VAL A 467 -78.80 37.21 93.11
N ASN A 468 -78.39 35.98 92.77
CA ASN A 468 -78.29 35.48 91.39
C ASN A 468 -79.64 35.14 90.73
N GLY A 469 -80.76 35.27 91.46
CA GLY A 469 -82.12 35.01 90.99
C GLY A 469 -82.61 33.57 91.17
N ILE A 470 -81.79 32.63 91.63
CA ILE A 470 -82.18 31.21 91.82
C ILE A 470 -83.05 31.07 93.09
N LEU A 471 -84.18 30.37 92.98
CA LEU A 471 -85.02 30.00 94.12
C LEU A 471 -84.50 28.70 94.75
N HIS A 472 -84.07 28.77 96.00
CA HIS A 472 -83.68 27.64 96.82
C HIS A 472 -84.82 27.24 97.75
N THR A 473 -85.12 25.93 97.80
CA THR A 473 -86.17 25.31 98.61
C THR A 473 -85.58 24.28 99.57
N GLY A 474 -86.29 23.97 100.67
CA GLY A 474 -85.76 23.08 101.72
C GLY A 474 -84.54 23.70 102.42
N ILE A 475 -83.76 22.90 103.16
CA ILE A 475 -82.65 23.41 104.01
C ILE A 475 -81.59 24.22 103.23
N ASN A 476 -81.45 23.94 101.93
CA ASN A 476 -80.60 24.68 101.00
C ASN A 476 -80.97 26.17 100.88
N ALA A 477 -82.22 26.56 101.20
CA ALA A 477 -82.65 27.96 101.25
C ALA A 477 -81.90 28.76 102.33
N ILE A 478 -81.71 28.16 103.51
CA ILE A 478 -80.99 28.79 104.63
C ILE A 478 -79.50 28.88 104.29
N ALA A 479 -78.92 27.82 103.70
CA ALA A 479 -77.52 27.83 103.28
C ALA A 479 -77.23 28.92 102.23
N ALA A 480 -78.10 29.06 101.22
CA ALA A 480 -77.99 30.13 100.23
C ALA A 480 -78.16 31.53 100.84
N PHE A 481 -79.11 31.72 101.76
CA PHE A 481 -79.29 33.00 102.46
C PHE A 481 -78.08 33.38 103.32
N VAL A 482 -77.50 32.45 104.07
CA VAL A 482 -76.28 32.68 104.87
C VAL A 482 -75.08 32.98 103.97
N PHE A 483 -74.97 32.32 102.81
CA PHE A 483 -73.92 32.61 101.82
C PHE A 483 -74.06 34.03 101.25
N ASP A 484 -75.28 34.45 100.88
CA ASP A 484 -75.52 35.81 100.37
C ASP A 484 -75.33 36.88 101.47
N LEU A 485 -75.69 36.60 102.74
CA LEU A 485 -75.42 37.47 103.88
C LEU A 485 -73.92 37.63 104.17
N THR A 486 -73.17 36.53 104.20
CA THR A 486 -71.72 36.56 104.49
C THR A 486 -70.92 37.19 103.36
N ASN A 487 -71.38 37.11 102.11
CA ASN A 487 -70.80 37.85 100.98
C ASN A 487 -71.27 39.31 100.91
N SER A 488 -72.48 39.65 101.38
CA SER A 488 -72.96 41.03 101.47
C SER A 488 -72.22 41.87 102.52
N GLN A 489 -71.59 41.25 103.53
CA GLN A 489 -70.74 41.93 104.52
C GLN A 489 -69.26 42.06 104.09
N ARG A 490 -68.95 41.85 102.80
CA ARG A 490 -67.60 42.06 102.22
C ARG A 490 -67.48 43.31 101.33
N HIS A 491 -68.38 44.27 101.50
CA HIS A 491 -68.26 45.64 100.98
C HIS A 491 -68.54 46.67 102.08
#